data_AF-A0A845F183-F1
#
_entry.id   AF-A0A845F183-F1
#
_cell.length_a   1.000
_cell.length_b   1.000
_cell.length_c   1.000
_cell.angle_alpha   90.00
_cell.angle_beta   90.00
_cell.angle_gamma   90.00
#
_symmetry.space_group_name_H-M   'P 1'
#
loop_
_entity.id
_entity.type
_entity.pdbx_description
1 polymer ?
#
loop_
_entity_poly.entity_id
_entity_poly.type
_entity_poly.pdbx_seq_one_letter_code
_entity_poly.pdbx_strand_id
1 'polypeptide(L)'
;MHEVTSTETLDQVRHALEKANVESTENADLALPSYKVLFLKDKKIVQTLGYYPKDKNHDTDAFLSLEENQIYRLPNSLSLVP
;
A
#
# COMPACT_ATOMS: atom_id res chain seq x y z
N MET A 1 0.14 15.55 -6.15
CA MET A 1 -0.69 14.76 -5.21
C MET A 1 -1.77 14.10 -6.04
N HIS A 2 -1.81 12.77 -6.09
CA HIS A 2 -2.85 12.02 -6.81
C HIS A 2 -3.91 11.60 -5.79
N GLU A 3 -5.15 12.04 -6.00
CA GLU A 3 -6.27 11.74 -5.10
C GLU A 3 -7.20 10.74 -5.76
N VAL A 4 -7.46 9.63 -5.07
CA VAL A 4 -8.37 8.58 -5.52
C VAL A 4 -9.63 8.65 -4.67
N THR A 5 -10.75 9.00 -5.29
CA THR A 5 -12.07 9.09 -4.64
C THR A 5 -13.10 8.17 -5.26
N SER A 6 -12.74 7.44 -6.33
CA SER A 6 -13.63 6.46 -6.95
C SER A 6 -13.90 5.31 -5.99
N THR A 7 -15.16 5.05 -5.68
CA THR A 7 -15.59 3.94 -4.83
C THR A 7 -15.05 2.60 -5.34
N GLU A 8 -15.06 2.38 -6.66
CA GLU A 8 -14.55 1.15 -7.27
C GLU A 8 -13.08 0.94 -6.95
N THR A 9 -12.25 1.97 -7.12
CA THR A 9 -10.81 1.88 -6.84
C THR A 9 -10.55 1.71 -5.34
N LEU A 10 -11.31 2.40 -4.50
CA LEU A 10 -11.22 2.24 -3.04
C LEU A 10 -11.59 0.83 -2.60
N ASP A 11 -12.62 0.23 -3.20
CA ASP A 11 -13.00 -1.16 -2.94
C ASP A 11 -11.95 -2.16 -3.43
N GLN A 12 -11.31 -1.90 -4.58
CA GLN A 12 -10.19 -2.70 -5.07
C GLN A 12 -9.00 -2.66 -4.10
N VAL A 13 -8.64 -1.48 -3.60
CA VAL A 13 -7.55 -1.30 -2.61
C VAL A 13 -7.88 -2.08 -1.34
N ARG A 14 -9.11 -1.91 -0.81
CA ARG A 14 -9.57 -2.61 0.39
C ARG A 14 -9.51 -4.13 0.22
N HIS A 15 -10.07 -4.65 -0.87
CA HIS A 15 -10.05 -6.09 -1.14
C HIS A 15 -8.64 -6.65 -1.37
N ALA A 16 -7.74 -5.87 -1.95
CA ALA A 16 -6.34 -6.29 -2.12
C ALA A 16 -5.62 -6.38 -0.77
N LEU A 17 -5.83 -5.42 0.13
CA LEU A 17 -5.27 -5.43 1.49
C LEU A 17 -5.85 -6.58 2.35
N GLU A 18 -7.16 -6.83 2.27
CA GLU A 18 -7.81 -7.96 2.96
C GLU A 18 -7.23 -9.33 2.55
N LYS A 19 -6.74 -9.44 1.31
CA LYS A 19 -6.17 -10.67 0.75
C LYS A 19 -4.64 -10.66 0.71
N ALA A 20 -4.00 -9.62 1.22
CA ALA A 20 -2.55 -9.48 1.15
C ALA A 20 -1.87 -10.57 1.97
N ASN A 21 -0.71 -11.02 1.48
CA ASN A 21 0.20 -11.78 2.33
C ASN A 21 0.89 -10.80 3.29
N VAL A 22 0.73 -11.00 4.59
CA VAL A 22 1.25 -10.10 5.62
C VAL A 22 2.51 -10.69 6.23
N GLU A 23 3.60 -9.94 6.17
CA GLU A 23 4.92 -10.33 6.68
C GLU A 23 5.40 -9.28 7.70
N SER A 24 6.05 -9.73 8.78
CA SER A 24 6.71 -8.83 9.73
C SER A 24 7.98 -8.21 9.13
N THR A 25 8.22 -6.93 9.43
CA THR A 25 9.40 -6.18 8.96
C THR A 25 10.39 -5.85 10.07
N GLU A 26 10.22 -6.39 11.28
CA GLU A 26 11.06 -6.06 12.46
C GLU A 26 12.57 -6.24 12.23
N ASN A 27 12.97 -7.17 11.36
CA ASN A 27 14.38 -7.43 11.03
C ASN A 27 14.66 -7.35 9.53
N ALA A 28 13.76 -6.75 8.76
CA ALA A 28 13.88 -6.70 7.30
C ALA A 28 14.67 -5.45 6.87
N ASP A 29 15.71 -5.65 6.06
CA ASP A 29 16.40 -4.56 5.37
C ASP A 29 15.60 -4.18 4.11
N LEU A 30 14.62 -3.28 4.28
CA LEU A 30 13.73 -2.85 3.22
C LEU A 30 14.19 -1.51 2.62
N ALA A 31 14.21 -1.45 1.30
CA ALA A 31 14.37 -0.18 0.58
C ALA A 31 13.26 0.80 0.94
N LEU A 32 13.49 2.12 0.76
CA LEU A 32 12.45 3.12 1.00
C LEU A 32 11.27 2.98 0.01
N PRO A 33 10.02 3.16 0.46
CA PRO A 33 8.85 3.18 -0.42
C PRO A 33 8.93 4.28 -1.47
N SER A 34 8.49 3.97 -2.70
CA SER A 34 8.44 4.92 -3.82
C SER A 34 7.40 6.02 -3.58
N TYR A 35 6.31 5.69 -2.90
CA TYR A 35 5.21 6.61 -2.63
C TYR A 35 4.75 6.53 -1.17
N LYS A 36 4.15 7.62 -0.70
CA LYS A 36 3.41 7.68 0.56
C LYS A 36 1.92 7.77 0.26
N VAL A 37 1.14 6.86 0.82
CA VAL A 37 -0.31 6.77 0.68
C VAL A 37 -0.97 7.21 1.96
N LEU A 38 -1.93 8.14 1.83
CA LEU A 38 -2.68 8.70 2.95
C LEU A 38 -4.13 8.24 2.84
N PHE A 39 -4.61 7.52 3.85
CA PHE A 39 -6.02 7.19 3.97
C PHE A 39 -6.72 8.31 4.73
N LEU A 40 -7.77 8.85 4.12
CA LEU A 40 -8.52 9.99 4.64
C LEU A 40 -9.95 9.57 5.00
N LYS A 41 -10.44 10.01 6.16
CA LYS A 41 -11.86 9.99 6.53
C LYS A 41 -12.26 11.40 6.95
N ASP A 42 -13.30 11.95 6.31
CA ASP A 42 -13.75 13.33 6.55
C ASP A 42 -12.60 14.37 6.49
N LYS A 43 -11.71 14.21 5.49
CA LYS A 43 -10.48 15.01 5.28
C LYS A 43 -9.40 14.92 6.36
N LYS A 44 -9.55 14.01 7.33
CA LYS A 44 -8.52 13.72 8.34
C LYS A 44 -7.74 12.48 7.95
N ILE A 45 -6.42 12.53 8.10
CA ILE A 45 -5.55 11.36 7.92
C ILE A 45 -5.84 10.38 9.05
N VAL A 46 -6.24 9.17 8.69
CA VAL A 46 -6.48 8.06 9.62
C VAL A 46 -5.41 7.00 9.57
N GLN A 47 -4.70 6.89 8.44
CA GLN A 47 -3.59 5.95 8.29
C GLN A 47 -2.62 6.46 7.21
N THR A 48 -1.34 6.16 7.40
CA THR A 48 -0.29 6.44 6.41
C THR A 48 0.47 5.15 6.14
N LEU A 49 0.57 4.77 4.86
CA LEU A 49 1.36 3.62 4.42
C LEU A 49 2.41 4.05 3.40
N GLY A 50 3.56 3.36 3.40
CA GLY A 50 4.46 3.35 2.26
C GLY A 50 3.89 2.49 1.15
N TYR A 51 4.15 2.84 -0.12
CA TYR A 51 3.71 2.06 -1.27
C TYR A 51 4.87 1.76 -2.22
N TYR A 52 5.04 0.47 -2.49
CA TYR A 52 5.92 -0.08 -3.51
C TYR A 52 5.07 -0.51 -4.70
N PRO A 53 5.05 0.24 -5.81
CA PRO A 53 4.42 -0.27 -7.02
C PRO A 53 5.23 -1.45 -7.55
N LYS A 54 4.57 -2.35 -8.28
CA LYS A 54 5.24 -3.32 -9.13
C LYS A 54 6.26 -2.62 -10.01
N ASP A 55 7.46 -3.17 -10.05
CA ASP A 55 8.54 -2.70 -10.90
C ASP A 55 9.37 -3.89 -11.41
N LYS A 56 10.61 -3.64 -11.85
CA LYS A 56 11.49 -4.71 -12.33
C LYS A 56 12.03 -5.60 -11.21
N ASN A 57 11.95 -5.15 -9.96
CA ASN A 57 12.48 -5.82 -8.78
C ASN A 57 11.38 -6.43 -7.90
N HIS A 58 10.12 -6.03 -8.09
CA HIS A 58 8.96 -6.48 -7.33
C HIS A 58 7.84 -6.95 -8.28
N ASP A 59 7.44 -8.22 -8.16
CA ASP A 59 6.45 -8.83 -9.07
C ASP A 59 5.03 -8.28 -8.88
N THR A 60 4.71 -7.83 -7.67
CA THR A 60 3.43 -7.25 -7.28
C THR A 60 3.63 -6.03 -6.39
N ASP A 61 2.57 -5.26 -6.25
CA ASP A 61 2.57 -4.09 -5.39
C ASP A 61 2.59 -4.49 -3.91
N ALA A 62 3.11 -3.62 -3.07
CA ALA A 62 3.10 -3.82 -1.63
C ALA A 62 2.89 -2.53 -0.86
N PHE A 63 2.27 -2.65 0.31
CA PHE A 63 2.15 -1.55 1.28
C PHE A 63 3.01 -1.83 2.51
N LEU A 64 3.66 -0.79 3.04
CA LEU A 64 4.44 -0.85 4.28
C LEU A 64 3.74 -0.06 5.37
N SER A 65 3.44 -0.72 6.49
CA SER A 65 3.07 -0.07 7.74
C SER A 65 4.27 -0.04 8.67
N LEU A 66 4.79 1.17 8.92
CA LEU A 66 5.84 1.38 9.92
C LEU A 66 5.28 1.32 11.35
N GLU A 67 4.00 1.63 11.53
CA GLU A 67 3.34 1.57 12.84
C GLU A 67 3.15 0.12 13.30
N GLU A 68 2.84 -0.79 12.37
CA GLU A 68 2.62 -2.21 12.65
C GLU A 68 3.87 -3.07 12.42
N ASN A 69 4.96 -2.49 11.90
CA ASN A 69 6.14 -3.22 11.41
C ASN A 69 5.75 -4.36 10.47
N GLN A 70 4.90 -4.08 9.48
CA GLN A 70 4.35 -5.07 8.57
C GLN A 70 4.40 -4.60 7.11
N ILE A 71 4.60 -5.56 6.22
CA ILE A 71 4.44 -5.38 4.78
C ILE A 71 3.28 -6.24 4.27
N TYR A 72 2.38 -5.61 3.51
CA TYR A 72 1.21 -6.23 2.89
C TYR A 72 1.53 -6.42 1.41
N ARG A 73 1.92 -7.63 1.02
CA ARG A 73 2.21 -7.96 -0.38
C ARG A 73 0.92 -8.32 -1.08
N LEU A 74 0.55 -7.56 -2.10
CA LEU A 74 -0.72 -7.73 -2.77
C LEU A 74 -0.67 -8.93 -3.72
N PRO A 75 -1.78 -9.68 -3.85
CA PRO A 75 -1.85 -10.79 -4.80
C PRO A 75 -1.92 -10.31 -6.26
N ASN A 76 -2.37 -9.07 -6.49
CA ASN A 76 -2.43 -8.45 -7.81
C ASN A 76 -2.02 -6.97 -7.69
N SER A 77 -1.42 -6.43 -8.75
CA SER A 77 -1.08 -5.00 -8.82
C SER A 77 -2.32 -4.12 -8.97
N LEU A 78 -2.27 -2.98 -8.31
CA LEU A 78 -3.21 -1.88 -8.36
C LEU A 78 -2.58 -0.74 -9.18
N SER A 79 -3.28 -0.26 -10.20
CA SER A 79 -2.84 0.88 -11.01
C SER A 79 -3.09 2.22 -10.30
N LEU A 80 -2.58 2.38 -9.07
CA LEU A 80 -2.80 3.57 -8.21
C LEU A 80 -1.92 4.76 -8.57
N VAL A 81 -0.83 4.52 -9.29
CA VAL A 81 0.13 5.54 -9.69
C VAL A 81 0.37 5.42 -11.20
N PRO A 82 0.52 6.55 -11.91
CA PRO A 82 0.83 6.57 -13.34
C PRO A 82 2.24 6.09 -13.67
#